data_AF-A0A2D6W4I1-F1
#
_entry.id   AF-A0A2D6W4I1-F1
#
_cell.length_a   1.000
_cell.length_b   1.000
_cell.length_c   1.000
_cell.angle_alpha   90.00
_cell.angle_beta   90.00
_cell.angle_gamma   90.00
#
_symmetry.space_group_name_H-M   'P 1'
#
loop_
_entity.id
_entity.type
_entity.pdbx_description
1 polymer ?
#
loop_
_entity_poly.entity_id
_entity_poly.type
_entity_poly.pdbx_seq_one_letter_code
_entity_poly.pdbx_strand_id
1 'polypeptide(L)'
;MKMKAFKKKHPILKGLLKKKSKKKEEIIEKVETPEIMPVTEEKADAIVLIEEKIHKARLALMEFKFDEARKVYIEIMKLYNELDIKKKSKVYQDIKDLYYERKTAEKFAK
;
A
#
# COMPACT_ATOMS: atom_id res chain seq x y z
N MET A 1 -47.18 16.66 47.06
CA MET A 1 -45.91 16.70 47.84
C MET A 1 -46.01 15.80 49.06
N LYS A 2 -45.11 14.80 49.19
CA LYS A 2 -44.42 14.37 50.43
C LYS A 2 -43.66 13.07 50.16
N MET A 3 -42.33 13.18 50.06
CA MET A 3 -41.36 12.08 50.16
C MET A 3 -41.18 11.69 51.63
N LYS A 4 -40.93 10.41 51.96
CA LYS A 4 -40.10 9.97 53.11
C LYS A 4 -39.45 8.58 52.91
N ALA A 5 -38.20 8.62 52.46
CA ALA A 5 -36.98 7.95 52.94
C ALA A 5 -36.98 6.80 54.00
N PHE A 6 -36.37 5.66 53.58
CA PHE A 6 -35.17 4.97 54.14
C PHE A 6 -35.18 3.89 55.26
N LYS A 7 -34.36 2.85 54.96
CA LYS A 7 -33.48 1.95 55.78
C LYS A 7 -34.01 0.59 56.25
N LYS A 8 -33.30 -0.49 55.85
CA LYS A 8 -32.50 -1.37 56.76
C LYS A 8 -31.59 -2.39 56.03
N LYS A 9 -30.28 -2.13 56.14
CA LYS A 9 -29.07 -2.97 56.35
C LYS A 9 -28.94 -4.40 55.76
N HIS A 10 -27.81 -4.59 55.06
CA HIS A 10 -27.13 -5.85 54.71
C HIS A 10 -26.93 -6.82 55.90
N PRO A 11 -26.71 -8.12 55.58
CA PRO A 11 -25.39 -8.67 55.86
C PRO A 11 -24.77 -9.45 54.69
N ILE A 12 -23.45 -9.34 54.65
CA ILE A 12 -22.48 -10.02 53.80
C ILE A 12 -22.24 -11.42 54.37
N LEU A 13 -22.34 -12.48 53.57
CA LEU A 13 -21.63 -13.73 53.87
C LEU A 13 -21.03 -14.32 52.58
N LYS A 14 -19.71 -14.18 52.51
CA LYS A 14 -18.78 -14.95 51.67
C LYS A 14 -18.92 -16.44 51.98
N GLY A 15 -18.90 -17.27 50.95
CA GLY A 15 -18.71 -18.72 51.05
C GLY A 15 -18.34 -19.27 49.66
N LEU A 16 -17.07 -19.18 49.27
CA LEU A 16 -16.06 -20.25 49.32
C LEU A 16 -16.28 -21.38 48.28
N LEU A 17 -15.47 -21.28 47.21
CA LEU A 17 -14.94 -22.32 46.32
C LEU A 17 -15.55 -23.74 46.38
N LYS A 18 -16.16 -24.17 45.28
CA LYS A 18 -16.14 -25.59 44.86
C LYS A 18 -15.85 -25.75 43.35
N LYS A 19 -14.56 -25.99 43.10
CA LYS A 19 -13.97 -27.09 42.30
C LYS A 19 -14.55 -27.40 40.90
N LYS A 20 -13.71 -27.13 39.90
CA LYS A 20 -13.75 -27.59 38.50
C LYS A 20 -13.91 -29.11 38.37
N SER A 21 -14.77 -29.55 37.45
CA SER A 21 -14.55 -30.78 36.66
C SER A 21 -15.35 -30.78 35.35
N LYS A 22 -14.63 -30.45 34.26
CA LYS A 22 -14.71 -30.96 32.88
C LYS A 22 -16.08 -31.33 32.31
N LYS A 23 -16.70 -30.38 31.60
CA LYS A 23 -17.52 -30.69 30.40
C LYS A 23 -16.62 -30.55 29.18
N LYS A 24 -16.38 -31.65 28.48
CA LYS A 24 -15.79 -31.69 27.15
C LYS A 24 -16.98 -31.74 26.18
N GLU A 25 -17.58 -30.58 25.93
CA GLU A 25 -18.57 -30.41 24.87
C GLU A 25 -17.80 -29.91 23.65
N GLU A 26 -17.73 -30.76 22.62
CA GLU A 26 -17.18 -30.45 21.30
C GLU A 26 -18.06 -29.38 20.66
N ILE A 27 -17.66 -28.12 20.80
CA ILE A 27 -18.19 -27.02 20.00
C ILE A 27 -17.41 -27.09 18.69
N ILE A 28 -18.01 -27.67 17.65
CA ILE A 28 -17.58 -27.44 16.27
C ILE A 28 -17.89 -25.97 16.00
N GLU A 29 -16.95 -25.11 16.36
CA GLU A 29 -16.94 -23.70 16.02
C GLU A 29 -16.90 -23.65 14.49
N LYS A 30 -18.06 -23.42 13.87
CA LYS A 30 -18.12 -23.02 12.46
C LYS A 30 -17.33 -21.72 12.39
N VAL A 31 -16.07 -21.81 12.01
CA VAL A 31 -15.24 -20.66 11.67
C VAL A 31 -15.93 -20.05 10.46
N GLU A 32 -16.75 -19.03 10.71
CA GLU A 32 -17.19 -18.08 9.68
C GLU A 32 -15.91 -17.43 9.17
N THR A 33 -15.34 -18.00 8.11
CA THR A 33 -14.26 -17.36 7.38
C THR A 33 -14.76 -15.99 6.99
N PRO A 34 -14.10 -14.88 7.40
CA PRO A 34 -14.54 -13.56 7.03
C PRO A 34 -14.62 -13.49 5.51
N GLU A 35 -15.71 -12.91 4.99
CA GLU A 35 -15.89 -12.67 3.57
C GLU A 35 -14.63 -12.01 3.02
N ILE A 36 -13.96 -12.71 2.10
CA ILE A 36 -12.73 -12.25 1.48
C ILE A 36 -13.08 -10.93 0.79
N MET A 37 -12.59 -9.82 1.35
CA MET A 37 -12.75 -8.51 0.72
C MET A 37 -12.13 -8.59 -0.68
N PRO A 38 -12.82 -8.12 -1.73
CA PRO A 38 -12.24 -8.09 -3.06
C PRO A 38 -10.98 -7.23 -2.98
N VAL A 39 -9.84 -7.80 -3.37
CA VAL A 39 -8.62 -7.03 -3.59
C VAL A 39 -8.94 -6.11 -4.76
N THR A 40 -9.27 -4.85 -4.47
CA THR A 40 -9.24 -3.83 -5.50
C THR A 40 -7.79 -3.76 -5.94
N GLU A 41 -7.49 -4.25 -7.14
CA GLU A 41 -6.23 -3.95 -7.83
C GLU A 41 -6.18 -2.43 -7.96
N GLU A 42 -5.61 -1.75 -6.96
CA GLU A 42 -5.32 -0.34 -7.05
C GLU A 42 -4.35 -0.19 -8.23
N LYS A 43 -4.86 0.30 -9.36
CA LYS A 43 -4.02 0.63 -10.51
C LYS A 43 -2.86 1.47 -9.99
N ALA A 44 -1.65 0.95 -10.08
CA ALA A 44 -0.44 1.65 -9.64
C ALA A 44 -0.47 3.08 -10.20
N ASP A 45 -0.21 4.07 -9.34
CA ASP A 45 -0.25 5.48 -9.78
C ASP A 45 0.72 5.65 -10.95
N ALA A 46 0.22 6.17 -12.06
CA ALA A 46 1.00 6.34 -13.29
C ALA A 46 2.29 7.15 -13.07
N ILE A 47 2.32 7.99 -12.03
CA ILE A 47 3.52 8.70 -11.59
C ILE A 47 4.59 7.73 -11.09
N VAL A 48 4.23 6.84 -10.16
CA VAL A 48 5.15 5.85 -9.59
C VAL A 48 5.70 4.95 -10.69
N LEU A 49 4.84 4.52 -11.63
CA LEU A 49 5.27 3.72 -12.77
C LEU A 49 6.28 4.45 -13.68
N ILE A 50 6.11 5.77 -13.87
CA ILE A 50 7.07 6.59 -14.62
C ILE A 50 8.39 6.69 -13.85
N GLU A 51 8.36 6.95 -12.55
CA GLU A 51 9.55 7.04 -11.69
C GLU A 51 10.36 5.73 -11.72
N GLU A 52 9.70 4.58 -11.56
CA GLU A 52 10.32 3.26 -11.68
C GLU A 52 10.98 3.05 -13.04
N LYS A 53 10.31 3.45 -14.13
CA LYS A 53 10.89 3.34 -15.48
C LYS A 53 12.07 4.29 -15.67
N ILE A 54 12.06 5.49 -15.07
CA ILE A 54 13.20 6.40 -15.10
C ILE A 54 14.41 5.74 -14.43
N HIS A 55 14.23 5.12 -13.26
CA HIS A 55 15.29 4.36 -12.60
C HIS A 55 15.80 3.21 -13.48
N LYS A 56 14.89 2.44 -14.09
CA LYS A 56 15.27 1.38 -15.03
C LYS A 56 16.09 1.90 -16.21
N ALA A 57 15.70 3.03 -16.80
CA ALA A 57 16.44 3.64 -17.90
C ALA A 57 17.85 4.06 -17.48
N ARG A 58 17.99 4.67 -16.29
CA ARG A 58 19.29 5.05 -15.72
C ARG A 58 20.20 3.84 -15.47
N LEU A 59 19.64 2.75 -14.94
CA LEU A 59 20.39 1.49 -14.79
C LEU A 59 20.88 0.96 -16.14
N ALA A 60 20.02 0.94 -17.16
CA ALA A 60 20.41 0.53 -18.50
C ALA A 60 21.51 1.43 -19.10
N LEU A 61 21.50 2.74 -18.81
CA LEU A 61 22.58 3.65 -19.20
C LEU A 61 23.90 3.31 -18.51
N MET A 62 23.88 2.98 -17.21
CA MET A 62 25.07 2.57 -16.45
C MET A 62 25.66 1.26 -16.98
N GLU A 63 24.81 0.35 -17.46
CA GLU A 63 25.22 -0.93 -18.06
C GLU A 63 25.58 -0.81 -19.56
N PHE A 64 25.67 0.41 -20.11
CA PHE A 64 25.92 0.67 -21.54
C PHE A 64 24.89 0.05 -22.50
N LYS A 65 23.70 -0.30 -21.99
CA LYS A 65 22.58 -0.85 -22.77
C LYS A 65 21.72 0.27 -23.36
N PHE A 66 22.30 1.04 -24.29
CA PHE A 66 21.67 2.25 -24.82
C PHE A 66 20.34 2.01 -25.55
N ASP A 67 20.23 0.90 -26.27
CA ASP A 67 18.98 0.56 -26.97
C ASP A 67 17.86 0.19 -25.99
N GLU A 68 18.20 -0.44 -24.86
CA GLU A 68 17.23 -0.71 -23.79
C GLU A 68 16.80 0.60 -23.13
N ALA A 69 17.74 1.47 -22.77
CA ALA A 69 17.43 2.79 -22.21
C ALA A 69 16.52 3.61 -23.15
N ARG A 70 16.76 3.55 -24.47
CA ARG A 70 15.90 4.20 -25.47
C ARG A 70 14.49 3.63 -25.51
N LYS A 71 14.33 2.30 -25.47
CA LYS A 71 13.02 1.65 -25.42
C LYS A 71 12.24 2.07 -24.18
N VAL A 72 12.89 2.05 -23.01
CA VAL A 72 12.26 2.47 -21.74
C VAL A 72 11.87 3.95 -21.80
N TYR A 73 12.71 4.82 -22.35
CA TYR A 73 12.36 6.24 -22.55
C TYR A 73 11.10 6.43 -23.41
N ILE A 74 10.96 5.66 -24.50
CA ILE A 74 9.76 5.73 -25.36
C ILE A 74 8.51 5.29 -24.56
N GLU A 75 8.62 4.27 -23.72
CA GLU A 75 7.51 3.85 -22.84
C GLU A 75 7.13 4.95 -21.83
N ILE A 76 8.12 5.61 -21.22
CA ILE A 76 7.90 6.76 -20.33
C ILE A 76 7.13 7.86 -21.06
N MET A 77 7.51 8.18 -22.30
CA MET A 77 6.83 9.21 -23.08
C MET A 77 5.38 8.86 -23.41
N LYS A 78 5.07 7.57 -23.63
CA LYS A 78 3.68 7.12 -23.82
C LYS A 78 2.85 7.35 -22.55
N LEU A 79 3.35 6.90 -21.40
CA LEU A 79 2.69 7.11 -20.11
C LEU A 79 2.54 8.59 -19.78
N TYR A 80 3.59 9.38 -20.02
CA TYR A 80 3.57 10.81 -19.81
C TYR A 80 2.49 11.50 -20.64
N ASN A 81 2.29 11.10 -21.89
CA ASN A 81 1.29 11.70 -22.76
C ASN A 81 -0.14 11.48 -22.24
N GLU A 82 -0.40 10.33 -21.61
CA GLU A 82 -1.67 9.94 -21.01
C GLU A 82 -1.96 10.66 -19.67
N LEU A 83 -0.96 11.31 -19.06
CA LEU A 83 -1.15 12.02 -17.80
C LEU A 83 -1.94 13.33 -17.93
N ASP A 84 -2.70 13.65 -16.88
CA ASP A 84 -3.26 14.99 -16.64
C ASP A 84 -2.16 16.03 -16.42
N ILE A 85 -2.47 17.29 -16.72
CA ILE A 85 -1.54 18.43 -16.61
C ILE A 85 -0.88 18.51 -15.21
N LYS A 86 -1.65 18.30 -14.15
CA LYS A 86 -1.15 18.32 -12.76
C LYS A 86 -0.16 17.19 -12.46
N LYS A 87 -0.32 16.03 -13.10
CA LYS A 87 0.60 14.88 -12.94
C LYS A 87 1.83 15.05 -13.83
N LYS A 88 1.66 15.58 -15.05
CA LYS A 88 2.75 15.91 -15.97
C LYS A 88 3.78 16.83 -15.31
N SER A 89 3.35 17.87 -14.61
CA SER A 89 4.28 18.81 -13.96
C SER A 89 5.15 18.17 -12.87
N LYS A 90 4.71 17.08 -12.25
CA LYS A 90 5.48 16.37 -11.21
C LYS A 90 6.68 15.62 -11.77
N VAL A 91 6.53 15.00 -12.94
CA VAL A 91 7.55 14.12 -13.54
C VAL A 91 8.32 14.78 -14.69
N TYR A 92 7.87 15.96 -15.16
CA TYR A 92 8.42 16.62 -16.33
C TYR A 92 9.93 16.86 -16.22
N GLN A 93 10.38 17.35 -15.06
CA GLN A 93 11.79 17.67 -14.84
C GLN A 93 12.65 16.40 -14.91
N ASP A 94 12.24 15.31 -14.26
CA ASP A 94 12.98 14.05 -14.28
C ASP A 94 13.05 13.42 -15.69
N ILE A 95 11.96 13.48 -16.45
CA ILE A 95 11.93 13.00 -17.84
C ILE A 95 12.87 13.83 -18.73
N LYS A 96 12.87 15.15 -18.53
CA LYS A 96 13.74 16.07 -19.25
C LYS A 96 15.21 15.78 -18.93
N ASP A 97 15.55 15.58 -17.67
CA ASP A 97 16.91 15.27 -17.25
C ASP A 97 17.36 13.91 -17.82
N LEU A 98 16.50 12.89 -17.76
CA LEU A 98 16.75 11.59 -18.38
C LEU A 98 17.01 11.70 -19.90
N TYR A 99 16.29 12.58 -20.61
CA TYR A 99 16.55 12.82 -22.04
C TYR A 99 17.99 13.30 -22.28
N TYR A 100 18.47 14.26 -21.49
CA TYR A 100 19.82 14.79 -21.62
C TYR A 100 20.87 13.79 -21.17
N GLU A 101 20.64 13.06 -20.08
CA GLU A 101 21.50 11.96 -19.62
C GLU A 101 21.71 10.93 -20.75
N ARG A 102 20.63 10.42 -21.33
CA ARG A 102 20.69 9.45 -22.45
C ARG A 102 21.43 10.02 -23.64
N LYS A 103 21.10 11.24 -24.07
CA LYS A 103 21.72 11.88 -25.25
C LYS A 103 23.22 12.08 -25.06
N THR A 104 23.62 12.43 -23.85
CA THR A 104 25.02 12.64 -23.46
C THR A 104 25.77 11.32 -23.39
N ALA A 105 25.20 10.30 -22.75
CA ALA A 105 25.80 8.96 -22.67
C ALA A 105 26.00 8.33 -24.06
N GLU A 106 25.01 8.42 -24.95
CA GLU A 106 25.13 7.95 -26.34
C GLU A 106 26.23 8.68 -27.14
N LYS A 107 26.51 9.94 -26.80
CA LYS A 107 27.56 10.73 -27.46
C LYS A 107 28.96 10.27 -27.03
N PHE A 108 29.16 9.97 -25.76
CA PHE A 108 30.45 9.54 -25.23
C PHE A 108 30.80 8.07 -25.49
N ALA A 109 29.81 7.26 -25.87
CA ALA A 109 30.01 5.86 -26.23
C ALA A 109 30.40 5.63 -27.71
N LYS A 110 30.46 6.69 -28.52
CA LYS A 110 30.89 6.67 -29.93
C LYS A 110 32.29 7.21 -30.06
#